data_AF-A0AAJ0HWG5-F1
#
_entry.id   AF-A0AAJ0HWG5-F1
#
_cell.length_a   1.000
_cell.length_b   1.000
_cell.length_c   1.000
_cell.angle_alpha   90.00
_cell.angle_beta   90.00
_cell.angle_gamma   90.00
#
_symmetry.space_group_name_H-M   'P 1'
#
loop_
_entity.id
_entity.type
_entity.pdbx_description
1 polymer ?
#
loop_
_entity_poly.entity_id
_entity_poly.type
_entity_poly.pdbx_seq_one_letter_code
_entity_poly.pdbx_strand_id
1 'polypeptide(L)'
;FKHPALRRCRFDPETIKWCGLVGDGDEGCVFKVQFGDEGPFAVKIFWNSVPQPGGIGPYWPFQYECRNAAILDQMRSAVADVPVTIHRDPLTRDEALRNIWAFSTEGRAHRKTKEEKRKKQAEGSAGENDVSGSDKKITISSLPDIPICHGWLKFDAAKIPWPYTTYQRCRDPVDMAMQDRYAIVYDYVSSGKVDIEVAQAQFDFFYRTGFAMMPHRESNWRQGRLVDFGDLLPVLS
;
A
#
# COMPACT_ATOMS: atom_id res chain seq x y z
N PHE A 1 8.34 -0.55 -9.90
CA PHE A 1 7.98 -1.87 -9.31
C PHE A 1 9.14 -2.69 -8.75
N LYS A 2 10.34 -2.79 -9.37
CA LYS A 2 11.44 -3.60 -8.78
C LYS A 2 11.99 -3.08 -7.44
N HIS A 3 12.05 -1.76 -7.28
CA HIS A 3 12.42 -1.10 -6.02
C HIS A 3 11.49 0.08 -5.78
N PRO A 4 10.24 -0.16 -5.37
CA PRO A 4 9.29 0.92 -5.14
C PRO A 4 9.75 1.71 -3.91
N ALA A 5 9.96 3.01 -4.09
CA ALA A 5 10.38 3.91 -3.03
C ALA A 5 9.23 4.88 -2.74
N LEU A 6 8.80 4.91 -1.48
CA LEU A 6 7.80 5.88 -1.05
C LEU A 6 8.44 7.27 -0.98
N ARG A 7 7.77 8.26 -1.56
CA ARG A 7 8.17 9.67 -1.45
C ARG A 7 8.08 10.15 0.00
N ARG A 8 8.89 11.15 0.35
CA ARG A 8 8.74 11.89 1.60
C ARG A 8 7.40 12.64 1.59
N CYS A 9 6.72 12.67 2.72
CA CYS A 9 5.51 13.47 2.89
C CYS A 9 5.83 14.96 2.76
N ARG A 10 4.89 15.71 2.20
CA ARG A 10 5.03 17.16 1.96
C ARG A 10 4.54 18.03 3.12
N PHE A 11 3.84 17.45 4.08
CA PHE A 11 3.43 18.18 5.29
C PHE A 11 4.65 18.55 6.13
N ASP A 12 4.58 19.72 6.76
CA ASP A 12 5.61 20.18 7.69
C ASP A 12 5.43 19.52 9.07
N PRO A 13 6.36 18.65 9.52
CA PRO A 13 6.28 18.00 10.82
C PRO A 13 6.21 18.96 12.00
N GLU A 14 6.73 20.19 11.87
CA GLU A 14 6.73 21.17 12.96
C GLU A 14 5.34 21.79 13.20
N THR A 15 4.43 21.65 12.24
CA THR A 15 3.04 22.15 12.33
C THR A 15 2.07 21.12 12.90
N ILE A 16 2.57 19.96 13.32
CA ILE A 16 1.74 18.83 13.76
C ILE A 16 0.98 19.16 15.05
N LYS A 17 -0.33 18.88 15.04
CA LYS A 17 -1.20 18.89 16.22
C LYS A 17 -1.66 17.45 16.47
N TRP A 18 -1.28 16.89 17.61
CA TRP A 18 -1.67 15.54 18.01
C TRP A 18 -3.09 15.55 18.58
N CYS A 19 -4.05 14.96 17.85
CA CYS A 19 -5.46 14.94 18.27
C CYS A 19 -5.80 13.75 19.18
N GLY A 20 -4.99 12.68 19.16
CA GLY A 20 -5.15 11.52 20.04
C GLY A 20 -4.63 10.22 19.45
N LEU A 21 -4.34 9.25 20.32
CA LEU A 21 -3.99 7.89 19.92
C LEU A 21 -5.20 7.18 19.30
N VAL A 22 -4.99 6.56 18.15
CA VAL A 22 -6.01 5.80 17.41
C VAL A 22 -5.92 4.31 17.71
N GLY A 23 -4.71 3.82 17.90
CA GLY A 23 -4.41 2.43 18.27
C GLY A 23 -2.90 2.18 18.28
N ASP A 24 -2.50 1.04 18.84
CA ASP A 24 -1.13 0.54 18.84
C ASP A 24 -1.12 -0.97 18.58
N GLY A 25 -0.01 -1.46 18.05
CA GLY A 25 0.19 -2.86 17.71
C GLY A 25 1.64 -3.30 17.88
N ASP A 26 1.99 -4.39 17.21
CA ASP A 26 3.31 -5.02 17.31
C ASP A 26 4.42 -4.20 16.64
N GLU A 27 4.08 -3.37 15.65
CA GLU A 27 5.06 -2.66 14.81
C GLU A 27 5.12 -1.15 15.06
N GLY A 28 4.06 -0.58 15.64
CA GLY A 28 3.92 0.86 15.78
C GLY A 28 2.61 1.27 16.45
N CYS A 29 2.43 2.58 16.60
CA CYS A 29 1.15 3.20 16.95
C CYS A 29 0.69 4.15 15.87
N VAL A 30 -0.61 4.37 15.83
CA VAL A 30 -1.26 5.32 14.95
C VAL A 30 -1.85 6.46 15.78
N PHE A 31 -1.53 7.68 15.41
CA PHE A 31 -2.15 8.89 15.94
C PHE A 31 -3.08 9.53 14.92
N LYS A 32 -4.16 10.13 15.39
CA LYS A 32 -4.95 11.10 14.65
C LYS A 32 -4.27 12.45 14.81
N VAL A 33 -4.00 13.15 13.71
CA VAL A 33 -3.28 14.42 13.74
C VAL A 33 -3.88 15.43 12.78
N GLN A 34 -3.46 16.68 12.91
CA GLN A 34 -3.58 17.73 11.89
C GLN A 34 -2.20 18.31 11.61
N PHE A 35 -1.97 18.83 10.41
CA PHE A 35 -0.76 19.60 10.06
C PHE A 35 -1.19 21.02 9.74
N GLY A 36 -0.85 21.98 10.60
CA GLY A 36 -1.40 23.34 10.52
C GLY A 36 -2.92 23.32 10.66
N ASP A 37 -3.62 23.70 9.60
CA ASP A 37 -5.10 23.69 9.49
C ASP A 37 -5.63 22.57 8.57
N GLU A 38 -4.74 21.70 8.05
CA GLU A 38 -5.11 20.55 7.23
C GLU A 38 -5.34 19.28 8.08
N GLY A 39 -6.31 18.46 7.68
CA GLY A 39 -6.58 17.14 8.27
C GLY A 39 -8.06 16.91 8.61
N PRO A 40 -8.38 15.84 9.37
CA PRO A 40 -7.44 14.98 10.09
C PRO A 40 -6.70 13.97 9.20
N PHE A 41 -5.51 13.57 9.65
CA PHE A 41 -4.69 12.50 9.08
C PHE A 41 -4.39 11.41 10.11
N ALA A 42 -3.98 10.24 9.63
CA ALA A 42 -3.43 9.17 10.44
C ALA A 42 -1.91 9.13 10.29
N VAL A 43 -1.17 9.15 11.40
CA VAL A 43 0.29 9.01 11.41
C VAL A 43 0.63 7.70 12.12
N LYS A 44 1.09 6.70 11.35
CA LYS A 44 1.67 5.46 11.90
C LYS A 44 3.14 5.70 12.19
N ILE A 45 3.53 5.62 13.46
CA ILE A 45 4.91 5.73 13.93
C ILE A 45 5.39 4.33 14.28
N PHE A 46 6.55 3.95 13.77
CA PHE A 46 7.11 2.62 13.96
C PHE A 46 7.99 2.55 15.21
N TRP A 47 7.96 1.41 15.93
CA TRP A 47 8.83 1.16 17.08
C TRP A 47 10.29 1.13 16.68
N ASN A 48 10.57 0.39 15.61
CA ASN A 48 11.92 0.15 15.13
C ASN A 48 12.34 1.22 14.12
N SER A 49 13.43 1.91 14.45
CA SER A 49 14.06 2.95 13.63
C SER A 49 15.16 2.38 12.74
N VAL A 50 15.57 1.14 12.98
CA VAL A 50 16.51 0.38 12.16
C VAL A 50 15.98 -1.03 11.85
N PRO A 51 16.45 -1.67 10.76
CA PRO A 51 16.16 -3.07 10.50
C PRO A 51 16.60 -3.98 11.65
N GLN A 52 15.71 -4.86 12.08
CA GLN A 52 15.94 -5.79 13.16
C GLN A 52 16.45 -7.13 12.62
N PRO A 53 17.32 -7.85 13.34
CA PRO A 53 17.66 -9.22 12.99
C PRO A 53 16.38 -10.08 12.98
N GLY A 54 16.07 -10.72 11.85
CA GLY A 54 14.93 -11.61 11.69
C GLY A 54 15.36 -13.02 11.27
N GLY A 55 14.46 -13.99 11.44
CA GLY A 55 14.77 -15.41 11.20
C GLY A 55 15.20 -15.75 9.77
N ILE A 56 14.75 -14.99 8.76
CA ILE A 56 15.10 -15.17 7.34
C ILE A 56 15.91 -13.97 6.80
N GLY A 57 16.35 -13.06 7.68
CA GLY A 57 17.07 -11.84 7.33
C GLY A 57 16.52 -10.61 8.04
N PRO A 58 17.11 -9.42 7.79
CA PRO A 58 16.70 -8.20 8.47
C PRO A 58 15.26 -7.83 8.13
N TYR A 59 14.43 -7.66 9.16
CA TYR A 59 13.03 -7.25 9.04
C TYR A 59 12.87 -5.80 9.49
N TRP A 60 12.22 -4.97 8.67
CA TRP A 60 11.92 -3.59 9.03
C TRP A 60 10.50 -3.20 8.61
N PRO A 61 9.53 -3.21 9.54
CA PRO A 61 8.12 -2.91 9.25
C PRO A 61 7.92 -1.64 8.41
N PHE A 62 8.60 -0.55 8.78
CA PHE A 62 8.54 0.71 8.06
C PHE A 62 8.90 0.56 6.58
N GLN A 63 9.96 -0.20 6.26
CA GLN A 63 10.39 -0.41 4.88
C GLN A 63 9.37 -1.25 4.10
N TYR A 64 8.82 -2.30 4.71
CA TYR A 64 7.80 -3.14 4.09
C TYR A 64 6.56 -2.33 3.76
N GLU A 65 6.05 -1.56 4.73
CA GLU A 65 4.86 -0.75 4.53
C GLU A 65 5.09 0.38 3.51
N CYS A 66 6.28 0.99 3.50
CA CYS A 66 6.67 1.94 2.44
C CYS A 66 6.60 1.31 1.04
N ARG A 67 7.06 0.06 0.87
CA ARG A 67 7.02 -0.62 -0.43
C ARG A 67 5.59 -0.84 -0.88
N ASN A 68 4.71 -1.30 0.01
CA ASN A 68 3.29 -1.53 -0.29
C ASN A 68 2.60 -0.22 -0.68
N ALA A 69 2.76 0.83 0.13
CA ALA A 69 2.20 2.14 -0.15
C ALA A 69 2.69 2.70 -1.50
N ALA A 70 3.98 2.54 -1.82
CA ALA A 70 4.55 2.98 -3.09
C ALA A 70 4.03 2.18 -4.29
N ILE A 71 3.78 0.87 -4.14
CA ILE A 71 3.15 0.05 -5.19
C ILE A 71 1.72 0.52 -5.44
N LEU A 72 0.93 0.73 -4.38
CA LEU A 72 -0.45 1.22 -4.50
C LEU A 72 -0.52 2.60 -5.15
N ASP A 73 0.41 3.50 -4.82
CA ASP A 73 0.49 4.83 -5.45
C ASP A 73 0.85 4.72 -6.95
N GLN A 74 1.76 3.82 -7.32
CA GLN A 74 2.07 3.51 -8.73
C GLN A 74 0.86 2.94 -9.46
N MET A 75 0.10 2.03 -8.84
CA MET A 75 -1.13 1.48 -9.42
C MET A 75 -2.18 2.58 -9.62
N ARG A 76 -2.38 3.44 -8.62
CA ARG A 76 -3.29 4.59 -8.69
C ARG A 76 -2.92 5.52 -9.84
N SER A 77 -1.64 5.87 -9.95
CA SER A 77 -1.12 6.71 -11.04
C SER A 77 -1.32 6.05 -12.41
N ALA A 78 -1.07 4.75 -12.53
CA ALA A 78 -1.20 4.03 -13.79
C ALA A 78 -2.65 3.98 -14.30
N VAL A 79 -3.63 3.70 -13.43
CA VAL A 79 -5.05 3.64 -13.84
C VAL A 79 -5.64 5.01 -14.16
N ALA A 80 -5.13 6.07 -13.51
CA ALA A 80 -5.53 7.45 -13.80
C ALA A 80 -5.04 7.93 -15.17
N ASP A 81 -3.91 7.38 -15.66
CA ASP A 81 -3.39 7.62 -17.01
C ASP A 81 -4.17 6.79 -18.05
N VAL A 82 -4.26 5.48 -17.85
CA VAL A 82 -4.94 4.57 -18.79
C VAL A 82 -5.49 3.33 -18.07
N PRO A 83 -6.67 2.82 -18.45
CA PRO A 83 -7.17 1.56 -17.91
C PRO A 83 -6.19 0.39 -18.11
N VAL A 84 -5.99 -0.40 -17.07
CA VAL A 84 -5.01 -1.50 -17.02
C VAL A 84 -5.75 -2.84 -17.10
N THR A 85 -5.38 -3.70 -18.05
CA THR A 85 -5.99 -5.04 -18.15
C THR A 85 -5.09 -6.07 -17.50
N ILE A 86 -5.68 -6.87 -16.61
CA ILE A 86 -5.01 -7.89 -15.80
C ILE A 86 -5.73 -9.23 -15.92
N HIS A 87 -5.12 -10.30 -15.42
CA HIS A 87 -5.79 -11.59 -15.22
C HIS A 87 -6.88 -11.43 -14.15
N ARG A 88 -8.09 -11.91 -14.46
CA ARG A 88 -9.26 -11.81 -13.58
C ARG A 88 -9.05 -12.57 -12.28
N ASP A 89 -8.60 -13.81 -12.38
CA ASP A 89 -8.44 -14.74 -11.26
C ASP A 89 -7.02 -15.33 -11.36
N PRO A 90 -5.99 -14.64 -10.81
CA PRO A 90 -4.62 -15.14 -10.86
C PRO A 90 -4.47 -16.37 -9.96
N LEU A 91 -4.22 -17.54 -10.56
CA LEU A 91 -4.08 -18.81 -9.84
C LEU A 91 -2.62 -19.20 -9.61
N THR A 92 -1.69 -18.53 -10.29
CA THR A 92 -0.25 -18.81 -10.21
C THR A 92 0.55 -17.58 -9.80
N ARG A 93 1.72 -17.81 -9.20
CA ARG A 93 2.68 -16.75 -8.88
C ARG A 93 3.01 -15.89 -10.11
N ASP A 94 3.22 -16.53 -11.26
CA ASP A 94 3.53 -15.82 -12.51
C ASP A 94 2.38 -14.93 -12.99
N GLU A 95 1.12 -15.36 -12.83
CA GLU A 95 -0.03 -14.52 -13.16
C GLU A 95 -0.16 -13.33 -12.22
N ALA A 96 0.02 -13.52 -10.92
CA ALA A 96 0.03 -12.43 -9.94
C ALA A 96 1.16 -11.43 -10.24
N LEU A 97 2.36 -11.91 -10.56
CA LEU A 97 3.49 -11.06 -10.96
C LEU A 97 3.19 -10.30 -12.26
N ARG A 98 2.54 -10.95 -13.24
CA ARG A 98 2.09 -10.28 -14.47
C ARG A 98 1.04 -9.20 -14.18
N ASN A 99 0.14 -9.43 -13.22
CA ASN A 99 -0.85 -8.44 -12.82
C ASN A 99 -0.21 -7.21 -12.19
N ILE A 100 0.71 -7.38 -11.24
CA ILE A 100 1.49 -6.25 -10.67
C ILE A 100 2.25 -5.53 -11.79
N TRP A 101 2.95 -6.27 -12.65
CA TRP A 101 3.76 -5.71 -13.72
C TRP A 101 2.94 -4.93 -14.75
N ALA A 102 1.66 -5.26 -14.97
CA ALA A 102 0.79 -4.54 -15.89
C ALA A 102 0.61 -3.05 -15.52
N PHE A 103 0.76 -2.71 -14.24
CA PHE A 103 0.73 -1.31 -13.76
C PHE A 103 2.07 -0.59 -13.91
N SER A 104 3.15 -1.28 -14.31
CA SER A 104 4.45 -0.66 -14.56
C SER A 104 4.52 0.03 -15.91
N THR A 105 5.38 1.05 -16.03
CA THR A 105 5.64 1.71 -17.31
C THR A 105 6.13 0.71 -18.35
N GLU A 106 7.01 -0.21 -17.94
CA GLU A 106 7.56 -1.28 -18.77
C GLU A 106 6.47 -2.24 -19.24
N GLY A 107 5.57 -2.66 -18.34
CA GLY A 107 4.44 -3.53 -18.66
C GLY A 107 3.45 -2.89 -19.62
N ARG A 108 3.12 -1.61 -19.38
CA ARG A 108 2.24 -0.84 -20.28
C ARG A 108 2.88 -0.65 -21.66
N ALA A 109 4.17 -0.31 -21.74
CA ALA A 109 4.88 -0.16 -23.00
C ALA A 109 4.95 -1.48 -23.79
N HIS A 110 5.30 -2.59 -23.12
CA HIS A 110 5.35 -3.90 -23.74
C HIS A 110 4.01 -4.32 -24.34
N ARG A 111 2.91 -4.03 -23.63
CA ARG A 111 1.56 -4.32 -24.11
C ARG A 111 1.21 -3.51 -25.36
N LYS A 112 1.50 -2.20 -25.39
CA LYS A 112 1.27 -1.34 -26.57
C LYS A 112 1.98 -1.92 -27.80
N THR A 113 3.26 -2.28 -27.68
CA THR A 113 4.02 -2.89 -28.77
C THR A 113 3.43 -4.22 -29.24
N LYS A 114 2.96 -5.08 -28.32
CA LYS A 114 2.34 -6.35 -28.68
C LYS A 114 1.00 -6.17 -29.40
N GLU A 115 0.22 -5.17 -28.99
CA GLU A 115 -1.05 -4.84 -29.62
C GLU A 115 -0.86 -4.25 -31.02
N GLU A 116 0.12 -3.35 -31.21
CA GLU A 116 0.50 -2.82 -32.53
C GLU A 116 0.96 -3.94 -33.48
N LYS A 117 1.77 -4.89 -33.00
CA LYS A 117 2.18 -6.06 -33.79
C LYS A 117 0.98 -6.93 -34.19
N ARG A 118 0.03 -7.15 -33.28
CA ARG A 118 -1.20 -7.90 -33.56
C ARG A 118 -2.10 -7.20 -34.58
N LYS A 119 -2.28 -5.88 -34.47
CA LYS A 119 -3.06 -5.09 -35.45
C LYS A 119 -2.46 -5.19 -36.85
N LYS A 120 -1.14 -5.02 -36.98
CA LYS A 120 -0.41 -5.19 -38.25
C LYS A 120 -0.51 -6.59 -38.85
N GLN A 121 -0.61 -7.64 -38.02
CA GLN A 121 -0.80 -9.01 -38.48
C GLN A 121 -2.26 -9.31 -38.87
N ALA A 122 -3.23 -8.77 -38.14
CA ALA A 122 -4.65 -8.92 -38.42
C ALA A 122 -5.08 -8.18 -39.71
N GLU A 123 -4.44 -7.06 -40.03
CA GLU A 123 -4.64 -6.35 -41.31
C GLU A 123 -4.15 -7.14 -42.54
N GLY A 124 -3.39 -8.23 -42.34
CA GLY A 124 -2.90 -9.12 -43.39
C GLY A 124 -3.54 -10.52 -43.41
N SER A 125 -4.50 -10.82 -42.52
CA SER A 125 -5.14 -12.14 -42.44
C SER A 125 -6.55 -12.02 -41.88
N ALA A 126 -7.55 -12.21 -42.75
CA ALA A 126 -8.94 -12.40 -42.34
C ALA A 126 -9.08 -13.81 -41.77
N GLY A 127 -9.15 -13.95 -40.44
CA GLY A 127 -9.36 -15.26 -39.83
C GLY A 127 -9.38 -15.27 -38.31
N GLU A 128 -10.58 -15.57 -37.79
CA GLU A 128 -10.92 -16.17 -36.50
C GLU A 128 -10.73 -15.35 -35.21
N ASN A 129 -11.86 -14.85 -34.71
CA ASN A 129 -12.05 -14.35 -33.36
C ASN A 129 -11.91 -15.49 -32.35
N ASP A 130 -10.77 -15.55 -31.66
CA ASP A 130 -10.61 -16.33 -30.43
C ASP A 130 -11.36 -15.64 -29.28
N VAL A 131 -12.65 -15.93 -29.17
CA VAL A 131 -13.58 -15.39 -28.14
C VAL A 131 -13.25 -15.93 -26.74
N SER A 132 -12.47 -17.02 -26.64
CA SER A 132 -12.18 -17.76 -25.40
C SER A 132 -11.20 -17.06 -24.43
N GLY A 133 -10.45 -16.06 -24.92
CA GLY A 133 -9.47 -15.33 -24.09
C GLY A 133 -10.03 -14.17 -23.26
N SER A 134 -11.26 -13.71 -23.53
CA SER A 134 -11.82 -12.49 -22.93
C SER A 134 -12.26 -12.69 -21.47
N ASP A 135 -12.84 -13.85 -21.14
CA ASP A 135 -13.34 -14.15 -19.79
C ASP A 135 -12.25 -14.22 -18.71
N LYS A 136 -10.99 -14.46 -19.11
CA LYS A 136 -9.85 -14.58 -18.19
C LYS A 136 -9.20 -13.24 -17.82
N LYS A 137 -9.64 -12.14 -18.44
CA LYS A 137 -9.05 -10.81 -18.23
C LYS A 137 -10.11 -9.79 -17.85
N ILE A 138 -9.71 -8.83 -17.05
CA ILE A 138 -10.54 -7.68 -16.66
C ILE A 138 -9.75 -6.40 -16.84
N THR A 139 -10.47 -5.30 -17.01
CA THR A 139 -9.88 -3.96 -17.09
C THR A 139 -10.18 -3.21 -15.81
N ILE A 140 -9.12 -2.70 -15.18
CA ILE A 140 -9.17 -1.83 -14.01
C ILE A 140 -9.04 -0.40 -14.50
N SER A 141 -10.10 0.39 -14.32
CA SER A 141 -10.14 1.82 -14.65
C SER A 141 -9.98 2.73 -13.43
N SER A 142 -10.16 2.19 -12.23
CA SER A 142 -9.98 2.90 -10.97
C SER A 142 -9.61 1.94 -9.85
N LEU A 143 -8.98 2.46 -8.79
CA LEU A 143 -8.81 1.74 -7.54
C LEU A 143 -10.11 1.82 -6.71
N PRO A 144 -10.38 0.83 -5.84
CA PRO A 144 -11.38 0.98 -4.80
C PRO A 144 -10.94 2.06 -3.79
N ASP A 145 -11.83 2.38 -2.85
CA ASP A 145 -11.62 3.41 -1.84
C ASP A 145 -10.58 3.00 -0.77
N ILE A 146 -9.30 3.06 -1.18
CA ILE A 146 -8.12 2.77 -0.37
C ILE A 146 -7.56 4.10 0.14
N PRO A 147 -7.31 4.24 1.47
CA PRO A 147 -6.75 5.46 2.05
C PRO A 147 -5.50 5.94 1.31
N ILE A 148 -5.39 7.24 1.07
CA ILE A 148 -4.23 7.80 0.38
C ILE A 148 -3.05 7.82 1.34
N CYS A 149 -1.89 7.33 0.87
CA CYS A 149 -0.61 7.51 1.55
C CYS A 149 0.02 8.83 1.12
N HIS A 150 0.19 9.76 2.06
CA HIS A 150 0.82 11.07 1.83
C HIS A 150 2.34 11.02 1.85
N GLY A 151 2.92 9.89 2.26
CA GLY A 151 4.37 9.64 2.25
C GLY A 151 4.94 9.42 3.65
N TRP A 152 6.25 9.25 3.72
CA TRP A 152 6.94 9.05 5.00
C TRP A 152 7.45 10.35 5.63
N LEU A 153 7.55 10.38 6.96
CA LEU A 153 8.13 11.45 7.76
C LEU A 153 9.14 10.90 8.76
N LYS A 154 9.91 11.82 9.34
CA LYS A 154 10.70 11.60 10.54
C LYS A 154 10.25 12.58 11.61
N PHE A 155 10.15 12.09 12.83
CA PHE A 155 9.82 12.89 14.01
C PHE A 155 10.92 12.74 15.04
N ASP A 156 11.23 13.84 15.73
CA ASP A 156 11.97 13.79 16.99
C ASP A 156 11.15 12.99 18.01
N ALA A 157 11.73 11.92 18.54
CA ALA A 157 11.13 11.03 19.50
C ALA A 157 10.65 11.77 20.77
N ALA A 158 11.30 12.88 21.14
CA ALA A 158 10.92 13.69 22.29
C ALA A 158 9.65 14.53 22.06
N LYS A 159 9.30 14.80 20.79
CA LYS A 159 8.09 15.57 20.41
C LYS A 159 6.84 14.70 20.27
N ILE A 160 6.98 13.37 20.32
CA ILE A 160 5.87 12.44 20.18
C ILE A 160 5.21 12.25 21.55
N PRO A 161 3.88 12.41 21.67
CA PRO A 161 3.16 12.25 22.92
C PRO A 161 2.95 10.76 23.24
N TRP A 162 4.03 10.05 23.57
CA TRP A 162 3.99 8.62 23.86
C TRP A 162 3.06 8.31 25.04
N PRO A 163 2.08 7.41 24.87
CA PRO A 163 1.39 6.82 26.01
C PRO A 163 2.39 5.96 26.81
N TYR A 164 2.29 6.01 28.14
CA TYR A 164 3.21 5.30 29.05
C TYR A 164 3.27 3.78 28.80
N THR A 165 2.16 3.17 28.38
CA THR A 165 2.06 1.74 28.04
C THR A 165 2.82 1.39 26.76
N THR A 166 2.90 2.33 25.82
CA THR A 166 3.50 2.16 24.49
C THR A 166 5.01 2.25 24.53
N TYR A 167 5.56 3.10 25.42
CA TYR A 167 7.00 3.21 25.67
C TYR A 167 7.64 1.88 26.09
N GLN A 168 6.89 0.99 26.76
CA GLN A 168 7.41 -0.30 27.21
C GLN A 168 7.62 -1.33 26.08
N ARG A 169 7.04 -1.12 24.89
CA ARG A 169 7.22 -2.01 23.73
C ARG A 169 8.47 -1.65 22.91
N CYS A 170 8.91 -0.39 22.95
CA CYS A 170 10.20 0.04 22.42
C CYS A 170 11.33 -0.30 23.39
N ARG A 171 11.62 -1.59 23.59
CA ARG A 171 12.69 -2.03 24.53
C ARG A 171 14.02 -2.37 23.88
N ASP A 172 14.13 -2.30 22.55
CA ASP A 172 15.44 -2.44 21.92
C ASP A 172 16.30 -1.21 22.28
N PRO A 173 17.44 -1.39 22.98
CA PRO A 173 18.30 -0.28 23.38
C PRO A 173 18.81 0.55 22.20
N VAL A 174 18.99 -0.06 21.03
CA VAL A 174 19.42 0.63 19.81
C VAL A 174 18.34 1.58 19.35
N ASP A 175 17.09 1.13 19.30
CA ASP A 175 15.97 1.98 18.89
C ASP A 175 15.72 3.09 19.93
N MET A 176 15.82 2.79 21.23
CA MET A 176 15.69 3.78 22.29
C MET A 176 16.75 4.89 22.23
N ALA A 177 17.96 4.58 21.77
CA ALA A 177 19.03 5.57 21.61
C ALA A 177 18.83 6.50 20.39
N MET A 178 17.95 6.13 19.45
CA MET A 178 17.68 6.92 18.26
C MET A 178 16.77 8.11 18.59
N GLN A 179 17.22 9.30 18.21
CA GLN A 179 16.46 10.56 18.37
C GLN A 179 15.31 10.66 17.38
N ASP A 180 15.43 10.06 16.21
CA ASP A 180 14.41 10.10 15.17
C ASP A 180 13.54 8.83 15.17
N ARG A 181 12.26 9.01 14.86
CA ARG A 181 11.31 7.93 14.55
C ARG A 181 10.78 8.09 13.14
N TYR A 182 10.75 6.98 12.41
CA TYR A 182 10.10 6.94 11.10
C TYR A 182 8.59 6.80 11.25
N ALA A 183 7.87 7.48 10.38
CA ALA A 183 6.42 7.43 10.32
C ALA A 183 5.92 7.45 8.88
N ILE A 184 4.68 7.01 8.68
CA ILE A 184 3.95 7.14 7.41
C ILE A 184 2.63 7.87 7.69
N VAL A 185 2.29 8.80 6.79
CA VAL A 185 1.07 9.60 6.87
C VAL A 185 0.04 9.08 5.88
N TYR A 186 -1.19 8.86 6.35
CA TYR A 186 -2.33 8.41 5.56
C TYR A 186 -3.55 9.31 5.78
N ASP A 187 -4.53 9.22 4.89
CA ASP A 187 -5.87 9.71 5.17
C ASP A 187 -6.41 9.10 6.47
N TYR A 188 -7.02 9.93 7.30
CA TYR A 188 -7.67 9.43 8.50
C TYR A 188 -9.03 8.81 8.17
N VAL A 189 -9.19 7.52 8.51
CA VAL A 189 -10.50 6.85 8.48
C VAL A 189 -11.05 6.78 9.90
N SER A 190 -12.21 7.39 10.14
CA SER A 190 -12.85 7.35 11.46
C SER A 190 -13.33 5.94 11.80
N SER A 191 -13.52 5.68 13.10
CA SER A 191 -14.26 4.49 13.52
C SER A 191 -15.70 4.57 13.01
N GLY A 192 -16.34 3.41 12.84
CA GLY A 192 -17.71 3.35 12.36
C GLY A 192 -18.08 1.94 11.94
N LYS A 193 -19.35 1.77 11.57
CA LYS A 193 -19.86 0.50 11.04
C LYS A 193 -19.05 0.10 9.81
N VAL A 194 -18.69 -1.17 9.74
CA VAL A 194 -18.00 -1.74 8.57
C VAL A 194 -18.94 -1.68 7.36
N ASP A 195 -18.47 -1.07 6.29
CA ASP A 195 -19.08 -1.15 4.98
C ASP A 195 -18.52 -2.40 4.28
N ILE A 196 -19.36 -3.42 4.16
CA ILE A 196 -18.97 -4.74 3.62
C ILE A 196 -18.65 -4.64 2.12
N GLU A 197 -19.35 -3.78 1.38
CA GLU A 197 -19.12 -3.61 -0.06
C GLU A 197 -17.77 -2.95 -0.32
N VAL A 198 -17.43 -1.93 0.48
CA VAL A 198 -16.10 -1.28 0.43
C VAL A 198 -14.98 -2.27 0.79
N ALA A 199 -15.19 -3.09 1.82
CA ALA A 199 -14.22 -4.11 2.21
C ALA A 199 -14.02 -5.16 1.11
N GLN A 200 -15.11 -5.71 0.58
CA GLN A 200 -15.06 -6.72 -0.48
C GLN A 200 -14.38 -6.17 -1.74
N ALA A 201 -14.66 -4.93 -2.13
CA ALA A 201 -14.01 -4.29 -3.28
C ALA A 201 -12.49 -4.17 -3.11
N GLN A 202 -12.02 -3.90 -1.88
CA GLN A 202 -10.59 -3.87 -1.57
C GLN A 202 -9.97 -5.27 -1.57
N PHE A 203 -10.62 -6.26 -0.96
CA PHE A 203 -10.17 -7.66 -1.02
C PHE A 203 -10.04 -8.15 -2.45
N ASP A 204 -11.07 -7.94 -3.27
CA ASP A 204 -11.06 -8.27 -4.69
C ASP A 204 -9.90 -7.59 -5.41
N PHE A 205 -9.70 -6.29 -5.18
CA PHE A 205 -8.62 -5.56 -5.81
C PHE A 205 -7.24 -6.10 -5.41
N PHE A 206 -6.97 -6.30 -4.11
CA PHE A 206 -5.68 -6.82 -3.64
C PHE A 206 -5.39 -8.22 -4.18
N TYR A 207 -6.38 -9.12 -4.13
CA TYR A 207 -6.27 -10.46 -4.71
C TYR A 207 -5.96 -10.40 -6.20
N ARG A 208 -6.78 -9.67 -6.97
CA ARG A 208 -6.62 -9.54 -8.43
C ARG A 208 -5.30 -8.91 -8.81
N THR A 209 -4.82 -7.95 -8.04
CA THR A 209 -3.56 -7.26 -8.33
C THR A 209 -2.32 -7.98 -7.80
N GLY A 210 -2.46 -9.18 -7.24
CA GLY A 210 -1.34 -10.03 -6.87
C GLY A 210 -0.73 -9.72 -5.50
N PHE A 211 -1.50 -9.13 -4.60
CA PHE A 211 -1.17 -9.11 -3.18
C PHE A 211 -1.74 -10.37 -2.51
N ALA A 212 -0.93 -10.97 -1.63
CA ALA A 212 -1.46 -11.81 -0.56
C ALA A 212 -1.80 -10.91 0.64
N MET A 213 -2.76 -11.35 1.44
CA MET A 213 -3.14 -10.63 2.67
C MET A 213 -2.84 -11.52 3.87
N MET A 214 -2.30 -10.90 4.93
CA MET A 214 -2.24 -11.53 6.24
C MET A 214 -3.66 -11.87 6.74
N PRO A 215 -3.81 -12.84 7.65
CA PRO A 215 -5.11 -13.18 8.24
C PRO A 215 -5.83 -11.93 8.74
N HIS A 216 -7.12 -11.81 8.40
CA HIS A 216 -7.92 -10.63 8.70
C HIS A 216 -7.89 -10.28 10.21
N ARG A 217 -7.44 -9.06 10.52
CA ARG A 217 -7.49 -8.48 11.86
C ARG A 217 -8.47 -7.32 11.85
N GLU A 218 -9.60 -7.45 12.54
CA GLU A 218 -10.68 -6.44 12.55
C GLU A 218 -10.18 -5.03 12.91
N SER A 219 -9.19 -4.92 13.82
CA SER A 219 -8.58 -3.65 14.23
C SER A 219 -7.89 -2.87 13.10
N ASN A 220 -7.50 -3.56 12.03
CA ASN A 220 -6.81 -2.99 10.86
C ASN A 220 -7.80 -2.53 9.78
N TRP A 221 -9.11 -2.66 10.03
CA TRP A 221 -10.16 -2.24 9.12
C TRP A 221 -11.05 -1.19 9.77
N ARG A 222 -11.30 -0.08 9.06
CA ARG A 222 -12.18 0.99 9.53
C ARG A 222 -13.16 1.35 8.42
N GLN A 223 -14.45 1.24 8.71
CA GLN A 223 -15.52 1.47 7.73
C GLN A 223 -15.29 0.72 6.41
N GLY A 224 -14.82 -0.53 6.50
CA GLY A 224 -14.52 -1.35 5.31
C GLY A 224 -13.18 -1.05 4.62
N ARG A 225 -12.36 -0.11 5.12
CA ARG A 225 -11.07 0.24 4.53
C ARG A 225 -9.91 -0.34 5.32
N LEU A 226 -8.93 -0.92 4.63
CA LEU A 226 -7.68 -1.35 5.25
C LEU A 226 -6.88 -0.09 5.65
N VAL A 227 -6.49 0.00 6.92
CA VAL A 227 -5.72 1.14 7.45
C VAL A 227 -4.31 0.76 7.91
N ASP A 228 -3.96 -0.53 7.83
CA ASP A 228 -2.61 -1.03 8.05
C ASP A 228 -2.11 -1.76 6.79
N PHE A 229 -1.22 -1.12 6.03
CA PHE A 229 -0.68 -1.73 4.80
C PHE A 229 0.45 -2.72 5.07
N GLY A 230 0.85 -2.93 6.32
CA GLY A 230 1.71 -4.04 6.73
C GLY A 230 1.06 -5.42 6.50
N ASP A 231 -0.28 -5.48 6.47
CA ASP A 231 -1.03 -6.70 6.19
C ASP A 231 -0.98 -7.14 4.72
N LEU A 232 -0.45 -6.31 3.82
CA LEU A 232 -0.27 -6.64 2.41
C LEU A 232 1.10 -7.30 2.18
N LEU A 233 1.11 -8.50 1.61
CA LEU A 233 2.31 -9.19 1.19
C LEU A 233 2.36 -9.19 -0.34
N PRO A 234 3.22 -8.38 -0.98
CA PRO A 234 3.33 -8.42 -2.43
C PRO A 234 3.93 -9.77 -2.83
N VAL A 235 3.44 -10.40 -3.90
CA VAL A 235 4.00 -11.66 -4.43
C VAL A 235 5.48 -11.52 -4.87
N LEU A 236 5.99 -10.29 -4.90
CA LEU A 236 7.39 -9.92 -5.12
C LEU A 236 8.33 -10.15 -3.91
N SER A 237 7.80 -10.46 -2.71
CA SER A 237 8.61 -10.76 -1.51
C SER A 237 9.24 -12.15 -1.57
#